data_AF-A0A2J8V4E4-F1
#
_entry.id   AF-A0A2J8V4E4-F1
#
_cell.length_a   1.000
_cell.length_b   1.000
_cell.length_c   1.000
_cell.angle_alpha   90.00
_cell.angle_beta   90.00
_cell.angle_gamma   90.00
#
_symmetry.space_group_name_H-M   'P 1'
#
loop_
_entity.id
_entity.type
_entity.pdbx_description
1 polymer ?
#
loop_
_entity_poly.entity_id
_entity_poly.type
_entity_poly.pdbx_seq_one_letter_code
_entity_poly.pdbx_strand_id
1 'polypeptide(L)'
;IADIENEENRYRLFMELLESSHHEAEFQHLVLLLQAWPPMKSEYVITNNPWVRLATVMLTRCTVENKEGLGNEVLKMCRSLYNTKQMLPAEGVKELCLLLLNQSLLLPSLKLLLESQDGHLREMALEQITAVTTDIF
;
A
#
# COMPACT_ATOMS: atom_id res chain seq x y z
N ILE A 1 -2.39 -19.57 21.36
CA ILE A 1 -3.53 -19.47 20.41
C ILE A 1 -4.54 -18.39 20.83
N ALA A 2 -4.65 -18.03 22.12
CA ALA A 2 -5.50 -16.91 22.59
C ALA A 2 -5.06 -15.49 22.15
N ASP A 3 -3.87 -15.34 21.54
CA ASP A 3 -3.27 -14.02 21.25
C ASP A 3 -3.78 -13.37 19.94
N ILE A 4 -4.71 -14.00 19.23
CA ILE A 4 -5.33 -13.47 18.01
C ILE A 4 -6.86 -13.26 18.14
N GLU A 5 -7.42 -13.47 19.34
CA GLU A 5 -8.87 -13.33 19.58
C GLU A 5 -9.34 -11.87 19.56
N ASN A 6 -8.46 -10.92 19.94
CA ASN A 6 -8.75 -9.49 19.92
C ASN A 6 -8.03 -8.79 18.75
N GLU A 7 -8.71 -7.82 18.13
CA GLU A 7 -8.17 -6.93 17.10
C GLU A 7 -6.87 -6.25 17.51
N GLU A 8 -6.80 -5.74 18.74
CA GLU A 8 -5.60 -5.05 19.25
C GLU A 8 -4.37 -5.98 19.30
N ASN A 9 -4.56 -7.22 19.72
CA ASN A 9 -3.46 -8.19 19.76
C ASN A 9 -3.03 -8.59 18.35
N ARG A 10 -3.97 -8.76 17.41
CA ARG A 10 -3.65 -9.02 16.00
C ARG A 10 -2.86 -7.86 15.41
N TYR A 11 -3.29 -6.61 15.64
CA TYR A 11 -2.57 -5.43 15.14
C TYR A 11 -1.15 -5.35 15.71
N ARG A 12 -1.01 -5.52 17.03
CA ARG A 12 0.29 -5.52 17.72
C ARG A 12 1.22 -6.61 17.17
N LEU A 13 0.73 -7.85 17.05
CA LEU A 13 1.48 -8.95 16.45
C LEU A 13 1.92 -8.64 15.03
N PHE A 14 1.03 -8.07 14.21
CA PHE A 14 1.39 -7.68 12.85
C PHE A 14 2.50 -6.63 12.82
N MET A 15 2.43 -5.62 13.69
CA MET A 15 3.47 -4.59 13.78
C MET A 15 4.81 -5.18 14.23
N GLU A 16 4.82 -6.07 15.22
CA GLU A 16 6.04 -6.77 15.68
C GLU A 16 6.66 -7.59 14.54
N LEU A 17 5.85 -8.35 13.80
CA LEU A 17 6.31 -9.12 12.65
C LEU A 17 6.85 -8.19 11.55
N LEU A 18 6.11 -7.14 11.20
CA LEU A 18 6.50 -6.15 10.19
C LEU A 18 7.84 -5.46 10.54
N GLU A 19 8.04 -5.13 11.81
CA GLU A 19 9.29 -4.53 12.28
C GLU A 19 10.47 -5.49 12.17
N SER A 20 10.25 -6.79 12.39
CA SER A 20 11.26 -7.84 12.26
C SER A 20 11.54 -8.29 10.82
N SER A 21 10.70 -7.89 9.86
CA SER A 21 10.85 -8.27 8.45
C SER A 21 11.86 -7.41 7.70
N HIS A 22 12.70 -8.09 6.91
CA HIS A 22 13.78 -7.51 6.11
C HIS A 22 13.82 -8.04 4.66
N HIS A 23 13.13 -9.15 4.37
CA HIS A 23 13.16 -9.77 3.05
C HIS A 23 11.80 -9.73 2.35
N GLU A 24 11.81 -9.68 1.02
CA GLU A 24 10.60 -9.64 0.19
C GLU A 24 9.61 -10.77 0.51
N ALA A 25 10.12 -12.00 0.67
CA ALA A 25 9.30 -13.17 0.99
C ALA A 25 8.55 -13.02 2.33
N GLU A 26 9.13 -12.35 3.31
CA GLU A 26 8.50 -12.11 4.61
C GLU A 26 7.33 -11.12 4.47
N PHE A 27 7.47 -10.09 3.62
CA PHE A 27 6.36 -9.17 3.34
C PHE A 27 5.21 -9.86 2.63
N GLN A 28 5.49 -10.81 1.71
CA GLN A 28 4.44 -11.61 1.07
C GLN A 28 3.67 -12.47 2.10
N HIS A 29 4.36 -13.02 3.11
CA HIS A 29 3.67 -13.72 4.21
C HIS A 29 2.79 -12.77 5.04
N LEU A 30 3.20 -11.52 5.23
CA LEU A 30 2.40 -10.51 5.93
C LEU A 30 1.15 -10.10 5.14
N VAL A 31 1.23 -10.03 3.80
CA VAL A 31 0.05 -9.84 2.95
C VAL A 31 -0.96 -10.97 3.19
N LEU A 32 -0.51 -12.23 3.16
CA LEU A 32 -1.37 -13.39 3.37
C LEU A 32 -2.00 -13.39 4.78
N LEU A 33 -1.22 -12.99 5.79
CA LEU A 33 -1.70 -12.87 7.17
C LEU A 33 -2.86 -11.87 7.28
N LEU A 34 -2.70 -10.68 6.70
CA LEU A 34 -3.75 -9.65 6.73
C LEU A 34 -5.00 -10.08 5.94
N GLN A 35 -4.83 -10.76 4.79
CA GLN A 35 -5.95 -11.31 4.03
C GLN A 35 -6.72 -12.39 4.80
N ALA A 36 -6.04 -13.19 5.61
CA ALA A 36 -6.66 -14.23 6.42
C ALA A 36 -7.39 -13.69 7.66
N TRP A 37 -7.12 -12.44 8.05
CA TRP A 37 -7.67 -11.82 9.25
C TRP A 37 -8.97 -11.05 8.98
N PRO A 38 -9.94 -11.07 9.92
CA PRO A 38 -11.08 -10.16 9.87
C PRO A 38 -10.62 -8.69 9.75
N PRO A 39 -11.29 -7.86 8.92
CA PRO A 39 -10.98 -6.43 8.80
C PRO A 39 -10.92 -5.74 10.17
N MET A 40 -9.91 -4.92 10.39
CA MET A 40 -9.69 -4.21 11.65
C MET A 40 -10.23 -2.78 11.59
N LYS A 41 -10.68 -2.22 12.71
CA LYS A 41 -11.09 -0.80 12.77
C LYS A 41 -9.92 0.14 12.53
N SER A 42 -8.69 -0.28 12.83
CA SER A 42 -7.48 0.48 12.51
C SER A 42 -7.31 0.72 11.00
N GLU A 43 -7.94 -0.07 10.13
CA GLU A 43 -7.94 0.15 8.68
C GLU A 43 -8.61 1.47 8.27
N TYR A 44 -9.50 2.02 9.10
CA TYR A 44 -10.15 3.32 8.84
C TYR A 44 -9.30 4.54 9.22
N VAL A 45 -8.23 4.34 10.00
CA VAL A 45 -7.30 5.40 10.39
C VAL A 45 -6.01 5.21 9.60
N ILE A 46 -5.73 6.08 8.64
CA ILE A 46 -4.61 5.93 7.69
C ILE A 46 -3.29 5.66 8.41
N THR A 47 -2.99 6.41 9.46
CA THR A 47 -1.74 6.26 10.25
C THR A 47 -1.64 4.91 10.94
N ASN A 48 -2.74 4.22 11.19
CA ASN A 48 -2.76 2.91 11.81
C ASN A 48 -3.21 1.80 10.84
N ASN A 49 -3.40 2.12 9.56
CA ASN A 49 -3.85 1.16 8.58
C ASN A 49 -2.72 0.14 8.30
N PRO A 50 -2.92 -1.16 8.56
CA PRO A 50 -1.87 -2.17 8.43
C PRO A 50 -1.39 -2.36 6.99
N TRP A 51 -2.27 -2.19 6.00
CA TRP A 51 -1.93 -2.25 4.58
C TRP A 51 -1.03 -1.07 4.15
N VAL A 52 -1.33 0.13 4.61
CA VAL A 52 -0.50 1.32 4.35
C VAL A 52 0.86 1.18 5.04
N ARG A 53 0.89 0.69 6.30
CA ARG A 53 2.15 0.43 7.02
C ARG A 53 3.00 -0.63 6.32
N LEU A 54 2.40 -1.72 5.84
CA LEU A 54 3.10 -2.76 5.10
C LEU A 54 3.79 -2.20 3.85
N ALA A 55 3.03 -1.52 2.98
CA ALA A 55 3.59 -0.93 1.76
C ALA A 55 4.65 0.14 2.05
N THR A 56 4.48 0.93 3.13
CA THR A 56 5.49 1.90 3.56
C THR A 56 6.80 1.20 3.90
N VAL A 57 6.75 0.13 4.68
CA VAL A 57 7.94 -0.62 5.09
C VAL A 57 8.58 -1.32 3.88
N MET A 58 7.78 -1.94 3.01
CA MET A 58 8.25 -2.53 1.76
C MET A 58 9.03 -1.49 0.94
N LEU A 59 8.44 -0.31 0.68
CA LEU A 59 9.03 0.77 -0.11
C LEU A 59 10.27 1.42 0.50
N THR A 60 10.44 1.35 1.82
CA THR A 60 11.55 2.01 2.53
C THR A 60 12.71 1.07 2.87
N ARG A 61 12.45 -0.23 3.06
CA ARG A 61 13.47 -1.20 3.50
C ARG A 61 14.02 -2.08 2.39
N CYS A 62 13.28 -2.32 1.30
CA CYS A 62 13.77 -3.14 0.20
C CYS A 62 14.80 -2.39 -0.66
N THR A 63 15.82 -3.12 -1.12
CA THR A 63 16.99 -2.58 -1.83
C THR A 63 16.63 -1.90 -3.15
N VAL A 64 17.38 -0.83 -3.48
CA VAL A 64 17.20 -0.01 -4.70
C VAL A 64 17.31 -0.82 -6.00
N GLU A 65 18.01 -1.96 -5.97
CA GLU A 65 18.26 -2.82 -7.13
C GLU A 65 16.99 -3.37 -7.79
N ASN A 66 15.86 -3.46 -7.06
CA ASN A 66 14.57 -3.89 -7.61
C ASN A 66 13.42 -2.89 -7.33
N LYS A 67 13.71 -1.59 -7.45
CA LYS A 67 12.75 -0.52 -7.13
C LYS A 67 11.43 -0.63 -7.92
N GLU A 68 11.51 -0.94 -9.21
CA GLU A 68 10.33 -1.08 -10.06
C GLU A 68 9.51 -2.33 -9.73
N GLY A 69 10.16 -3.46 -9.43
CA GLY A 69 9.50 -4.67 -8.95
C GLY A 69 8.72 -4.41 -7.66
N LEU A 70 9.32 -3.69 -6.72
CA LEU A 70 8.70 -3.31 -5.45
C LEU A 70 7.44 -2.44 -5.63
N GLY A 71 7.50 -1.45 -6.53
CA GLY A 71 6.32 -0.65 -6.88
C GLY A 71 5.20 -1.50 -7.49
N ASN A 72 5.55 -2.49 -8.32
CA ASN A 72 4.57 -3.42 -8.87
C ASN A 72 3.99 -4.38 -7.82
N GLU A 73 4.76 -4.79 -6.81
CA GLU A 73 4.24 -5.58 -5.69
C GLU A 73 3.24 -4.78 -4.85
N VAL A 74 3.51 -3.49 -4.57
CA VAL A 74 2.54 -2.61 -3.90
C VAL A 74 1.26 -2.48 -4.72
N LEU A 75 1.34 -2.37 -6.05
CA LEU A 75 0.16 -2.37 -6.92
C LEU A 75 -0.62 -3.68 -6.85
N LYS A 76 0.07 -4.83 -6.93
CA LYS A 76 -0.58 -6.16 -6.82
C LYS A 76 -1.29 -6.29 -5.49
N MET A 77 -0.66 -5.86 -4.40
CA MET A 77 -1.26 -5.82 -3.07
C MET A 77 -2.55 -4.97 -3.10
N CYS A 78 -2.49 -3.72 -3.56
CA CYS A 78 -3.67 -2.84 -3.62
C CYS A 78 -4.80 -3.43 -4.47
N ARG A 79 -4.48 -3.99 -5.64
CA ARG A 79 -5.45 -4.64 -6.54
C ARG A 79 -6.12 -5.83 -5.89
N SER A 80 -5.41 -6.58 -5.05
CA SER A 80 -6.00 -7.72 -4.31
C SER A 80 -7.06 -7.29 -3.29
N LEU A 81 -7.04 -6.02 -2.86
CA LEU A 81 -8.00 -5.46 -1.90
C LEU A 81 -9.24 -4.87 -2.58
N TYR A 82 -9.22 -4.66 -3.90
CA TYR A 82 -10.37 -4.10 -4.62
C TYR A 82 -11.59 -5.01 -4.48
N ASN A 83 -12.75 -4.38 -4.24
CA ASN A 83 -14.03 -5.05 -3.98
C ASN A 83 -14.05 -5.92 -2.71
N THR A 84 -13.07 -5.76 -1.81
CA THR A 84 -13.06 -6.38 -0.49
C THR A 84 -13.40 -5.38 0.60
N LYS A 85 -13.71 -5.87 1.81
CA LYS A 85 -13.93 -5.01 2.98
C LYS A 85 -12.67 -4.28 3.47
N GLN A 86 -11.50 -4.71 3.02
CA GLN A 86 -10.19 -4.16 3.38
C GLN A 86 -9.66 -3.18 2.32
N MET A 87 -10.49 -2.82 1.33
CA MET A 87 -10.12 -1.86 0.30
C MET A 87 -9.68 -0.53 0.94
N LEU A 88 -8.55 -0.01 0.49
CA LEU A 88 -7.99 1.22 1.03
C LEU A 88 -8.94 2.41 0.78
N PRO A 89 -9.15 3.27 1.79
CA PRO A 89 -9.84 4.54 1.57
C PRO A 89 -9.03 5.44 0.65
N ALA A 90 -9.68 6.44 0.04
CA ALA A 90 -9.05 7.34 -0.92
C ALA A 90 -7.79 8.01 -0.35
N GLU A 91 -7.80 8.40 0.91
CA GLU A 91 -6.66 9.00 1.58
C GLU A 91 -5.51 8.01 1.79
N GLY A 92 -5.80 6.72 2.01
CA GLY A 92 -4.77 5.67 2.06
C GLY A 92 -4.12 5.46 0.69
N VAL A 93 -4.91 5.54 -0.39
CA VAL A 93 -4.41 5.50 -1.77
C VAL A 93 -3.54 6.73 -2.07
N LYS A 94 -3.93 7.93 -1.61
CA LYS A 94 -3.10 9.15 -1.74
C LYS A 94 -1.76 9.00 -1.04
N GLU A 95 -1.75 8.49 0.19
CA GLU A 95 -0.53 8.28 0.96
C GLU A 95 0.43 7.33 0.23
N LEU A 96 -0.08 6.19 -0.26
CA LEU A 96 0.73 5.26 -1.04
C LEU A 96 1.23 5.86 -2.36
N CYS A 97 0.42 6.67 -3.03
CA CYS A 97 0.84 7.40 -4.22
C CYS A 97 2.01 8.34 -3.91
N LEU A 98 1.94 9.11 -2.82
CA LEU A 98 3.02 9.99 -2.39
C LEU A 98 4.30 9.22 -2.05
N LEU A 99 4.17 8.08 -1.35
CA LEU A 99 5.31 7.21 -1.04
C LEU A 99 5.99 6.66 -2.31
N LEU A 100 5.21 6.21 -3.30
CA LEU A 100 5.73 5.76 -4.59
C LEU A 100 6.43 6.91 -5.34
N LEU A 101 5.85 8.11 -5.36
CA LEU A 101 6.46 9.29 -5.98
C LEU A 101 7.76 9.71 -5.30
N ASN A 102 7.82 9.68 -3.96
CA ASN A 102 9.04 9.94 -3.19
C ASN A 102 10.15 8.92 -3.50
N GLN A 103 9.76 7.72 -3.92
CA GLN A 103 10.65 6.69 -4.44
C GLN A 103 10.88 6.80 -5.96
N SER A 104 10.52 7.91 -6.61
CA SER A 104 10.68 8.09 -8.07
C SER A 104 9.97 7.01 -8.90
N LEU A 105 8.94 6.36 -8.35
CA LEU A 105 8.16 5.31 -9.00
C LEU A 105 6.89 5.91 -9.62
N LEU A 106 7.09 6.75 -10.64
CA LEU A 106 6.01 7.50 -11.31
C LEU A 106 4.98 6.57 -11.97
N LEU A 107 5.42 5.53 -12.67
CA LEU A 107 4.48 4.65 -13.37
C LEU A 107 3.61 3.86 -12.37
N PRO A 108 4.15 3.25 -11.30
CA PRO A 108 3.33 2.67 -10.25
C PRO A 108 2.38 3.66 -9.57
N SER A 109 2.81 4.89 -9.28
CA SER A 109 1.95 5.88 -8.62
C SER A 109 0.76 6.30 -9.50
N LEU A 110 0.99 6.53 -10.79
CA LEU A 110 -0.07 6.87 -11.74
C LEU A 110 -1.07 5.72 -11.93
N LYS A 111 -0.58 4.48 -12.05
CA LYS A 111 -1.44 3.29 -12.13
C LYS A 111 -2.34 3.17 -10.89
N LEU A 112 -1.78 3.38 -9.71
CA LEU A 112 -2.52 3.31 -8.46
C LEU A 112 -3.68 4.31 -8.42
N LEU A 113 -3.44 5.56 -8.86
CA LEU A 113 -4.46 6.59 -8.91
C LEU A 113 -5.53 6.32 -9.98
N LEU A 114 -5.13 5.91 -11.19
CA LEU A 114 -6.04 5.63 -12.30
C LEU A 114 -6.96 4.43 -12.03
N GLU A 115 -6.46 3.42 -11.31
CA GLU A 115 -7.21 2.21 -10.96
C GLU A 115 -8.10 2.41 -9.72
N SER A 116 -8.00 3.56 -9.04
CA SER A 116 -8.86 3.89 -7.91
C SER A 116 -10.33 4.01 -8.32
N GLN A 117 -11.22 3.55 -7.44
CA GLN A 117 -12.67 3.73 -7.61
C GLN A 117 -13.11 5.18 -7.34
N ASP A 118 -12.25 5.99 -6.70
CA ASP A 118 -12.49 7.41 -6.43
C ASP A 118 -12.27 8.28 -7.69
N GLY A 119 -13.26 9.11 -8.01
CA GLY A 119 -13.22 9.98 -9.20
C GLY A 119 -12.17 11.07 -9.13
N HIS A 120 -11.96 11.67 -7.95
CA HIS A 120 -10.97 12.72 -7.76
C HIS A 120 -9.55 12.18 -7.88
N LEU A 121 -9.28 10.96 -7.40
CA LEU A 121 -7.97 10.33 -7.58
C LEU A 121 -7.63 10.09 -9.05
N ARG A 122 -8.62 9.67 -9.85
CA ARG A 122 -8.42 9.51 -11.30
C ARG A 122 -8.17 10.84 -11.99
N GLU A 123 -8.90 11.89 -11.62
CA GLU A 123 -8.70 13.25 -12.13
C GLU A 123 -7.29 13.76 -11.84
N MET A 124 -6.82 13.62 -10.58
CA MET A 124 -5.44 13.95 -10.19
C MET A 124 -4.39 13.20 -11.04
N ALA A 125 -4.65 11.95 -11.40
CA ALA A 125 -3.72 11.19 -12.25
C ALA A 125 -3.65 11.77 -13.67
N LEU A 126 -4.79 12.15 -14.25
CA LEU A 126 -4.88 12.75 -15.58
C LEU A 126 -4.20 14.12 -15.62
N GLU A 127 -4.34 14.92 -14.57
CA GLU A 127 -3.62 16.19 -14.41
C GLU A 127 -2.10 15.97 -14.38
N GLN A 128 -1.62 15.00 -13.59
CA GLN A 128 -0.20 14.67 -13.53
C GLN A 128 0.36 14.18 -14.88
N ILE A 129 -0.39 13.35 -15.61
CA ILE A 129 0.00 12.91 -16.96
C ILE A 129 0.08 14.09 -17.91
N THR A 130 -0.88 15.01 -17.83
CA THR A 130 -0.91 16.20 -18.68
C THR A 130 0.29 17.09 -18.41
N ALA A 131 0.60 17.36 -17.13
CA ALA A 131 1.76 18.15 -16.72
C ALA A 131 3.09 17.57 -17.26
N VAL A 132 3.28 16.25 -17.12
CA VAL A 132 4.47 15.56 -17.65
C VAL A 132 4.54 15.65 -19.18
N THR A 133 3.39 15.58 -19.86
CA THR A 133 3.35 15.66 -21.33
C THR A 133 3.66 17.08 -21.82
N THR A 134 3.20 18.11 -21.09
CA THR A 134 3.49 19.52 -21.42
C THR A 134 4.92 19.94 -21.13
N ASP A 135 5.62 19.30 -20.21
CA ASP A 135 7.06 19.57 -19.94
C ASP A 135 8.01 18.98 -21.02
N ILE A 136 7.49 18.16 -21.94
CA ILE A 136 8.25 17.47 -23.00
C ILE A 136 8.15 18.19 -24.37
N PHE A 137 7.38 19.28 -24.45
CA PHE A 137 7.26 20.15 -25.65
C PHE A 137 7.72 21.58 -25.36
#